data_AF-A0A6I1H8Q4-F1
#
_entry.id   AF-A0A6I1H8Q4-F1
#
_cell.length_a   1.000
_cell.length_b   1.000
_cell.length_c   1.000
_cell.angle_alpha   90.00
_cell.angle_beta   90.00
_cell.angle_gamma   90.00
#
_symmetry.space_group_name_H-M   'P 1'
#
loop_
_entity.id
_entity.type
_entity.pdbx_description
1 polymer ?
#
loop_
_entity_poly.entity_id
_entity_poly.type
_entity_poly.pdbx_seq_one_letter_code
_entity_poly.pdbx_strand_id
1 'polypeptide(L)'
;MDTTAQAYLTEQLTQYKRQGQGAEQAVQTLRKENFPAVFTLGMPLPGLASLVDARILAGALVAVFADISPLELARILKNDFGGTPADVAMGLAFGFPALSALAVGTLLLDSQVYPALSSDAMRPALLAGGFAAADVAGAIAALYPAPVAAVGSLQLENGYLYCNDNPAYHMGAGDFSVQAWFRTRSGGSVLGKKPTAGGAGNGGFLLVVRPDGSIKFATDSGYGFFEFDSVASNVCDNGWHHVAAVRQGASITLYLDGGAAMAGSTRGNAAAPLNVDNGYRLTIGSVDQDQEPFRAFHGALAEVRLWRAALSQEQNAANYQLRLAPGTAALAGYWSAEFGLSNDFSATCNSMHTSGGVVASNDGPPVRAGHAPAMLGQFSGIYDTATKWGGDSGSWEAAGALYLTRMGFVVQGTQLITGVVIDGVTINWPTDGNPCTASLNFLASSSTAYYWPDGPQNQPVFQGSSRSGSSGPLDYRGALRKPVG
;
A
#
# COMPACT_ATOMS: atom_id res chain seq x y z
N MET A 1 -11.57 -41.59 -1.93
CA MET A 1 -11.81 -40.96 -3.25
C MET A 1 -12.42 -42.00 -4.15
N ASP A 2 -13.42 -41.63 -4.95
CA ASP A 2 -13.94 -42.52 -5.98
C ASP A 2 -12.95 -42.57 -7.15
N THR A 3 -12.06 -43.56 -7.12
CA THR A 3 -11.04 -43.80 -8.15
C THR A 3 -11.64 -44.01 -9.54
N THR A 4 -12.91 -44.40 -9.62
CA THR A 4 -13.64 -44.65 -10.85
C THR A 4 -13.98 -43.34 -11.57
N ALA A 5 -14.47 -42.35 -10.82
CA ALA A 5 -14.80 -41.03 -11.36
C ALA A 5 -13.57 -40.28 -11.88
N GLN A 6 -12.44 -40.37 -11.16
CA GLN A 6 -11.19 -39.74 -11.59
C GLN A 6 -10.64 -40.41 -12.87
N ALA A 7 -10.68 -41.75 -12.96
CA ALA A 7 -10.23 -42.47 -14.13
C ALA A 7 -11.04 -42.10 -15.38
N TYR A 8 -12.36 -42.01 -15.25
CA TYR A 8 -13.24 -41.58 -16.33
C TYR A 8 -12.94 -40.16 -16.81
N LEU A 9 -12.80 -39.20 -15.87
CA LEU A 9 -12.43 -37.83 -16.20
C LEU A 9 -11.08 -37.74 -16.89
N THR A 10 -10.10 -38.51 -16.41
CA THR A 10 -8.76 -38.58 -17.01
C THR A 10 -8.82 -39.07 -18.45
N GLU A 11 -9.65 -40.09 -18.73
CA GLU A 11 -9.84 -40.62 -20.08
C GLU A 11 -10.46 -39.58 -21.02
N GLN A 12 -11.53 -38.91 -20.60
CA GLN A 12 -12.20 -37.86 -21.39
C GLN A 12 -11.26 -36.69 -21.69
N LEU A 13 -10.59 -36.17 -20.66
CA LEU A 13 -9.62 -35.08 -20.83
C LEU A 13 -8.45 -35.50 -21.74
N THR A 14 -8.02 -36.76 -21.68
CA THR A 14 -6.99 -37.30 -22.59
C THR A 14 -7.46 -37.28 -24.05
N GLN A 15 -8.73 -37.61 -24.31
CA GLN A 15 -9.29 -37.54 -25.66
C GLN A 15 -9.31 -36.10 -26.18
N TYR A 16 -9.76 -35.13 -25.37
CA TYR A 16 -9.75 -33.71 -25.77
C TYR A 16 -8.34 -33.16 -25.98
N LYS A 17 -7.38 -33.55 -25.13
CA LYS A 17 -5.97 -33.19 -25.32
C LYS A 17 -5.42 -33.74 -26.65
N ARG A 18 -5.77 -34.98 -27.04
CA ARG A 18 -5.38 -35.55 -28.35
C ARG A 18 -6.01 -34.80 -29.54
N GLN A 19 -7.17 -34.17 -29.33
CA GLN A 19 -7.80 -33.30 -30.32
C GLN A 19 -7.21 -31.87 -30.33
N GLY A 20 -6.15 -31.61 -29.56
CA GLY A 20 -5.43 -30.33 -29.54
C GLY A 20 -5.98 -29.29 -28.57
N GLN A 21 -6.92 -29.64 -27.69
CA GLN A 21 -7.47 -28.71 -26.71
C GLN A 21 -6.52 -28.50 -25.52
N GLY A 22 -6.40 -27.25 -25.07
CA GLY A 22 -5.78 -26.91 -23.79
C GLY A 22 -6.66 -27.31 -22.60
N ALA A 23 -6.15 -27.21 -21.37
CA ALA A 23 -6.84 -27.68 -20.17
C ALA A 23 -8.19 -26.98 -19.94
N GLU A 24 -8.23 -25.65 -20.04
CA GLU A 24 -9.45 -24.86 -19.89
C GLU A 24 -10.49 -25.22 -20.96
N GLN A 25 -10.08 -25.27 -22.22
CA GLN A 25 -10.96 -25.64 -23.34
C GLN A 25 -11.52 -27.06 -23.18
N ALA A 26 -10.70 -28.01 -22.70
CA ALA A 26 -11.12 -29.39 -22.45
C ALA A 26 -12.20 -29.46 -21.36
N VAL A 27 -12.08 -28.67 -20.28
CA VAL A 27 -13.11 -28.61 -19.22
C VAL A 27 -14.39 -27.95 -19.72
N GLN A 28 -14.28 -26.91 -20.54
CA GLN A 28 -15.44 -26.26 -21.17
C GLN A 28 -16.18 -27.21 -22.12
N THR A 29 -15.44 -28.01 -22.90
CA THR A 29 -16.02 -29.07 -23.75
C THR A 29 -16.70 -30.14 -22.90
N LEU A 30 -16.01 -30.62 -21.86
CA LEU A 30 -16.55 -31.60 -20.92
C LEU A 30 -17.85 -31.14 -20.25
N ARG A 31 -17.97 -29.84 -19.97
CA ARG A 31 -19.20 -29.21 -19.44
C ARG A 31 -20.33 -29.14 -20.48
N LYS A 32 -20.01 -28.90 -21.75
CA LYS A 32 -21.00 -28.83 -22.84
C LYS A 32 -21.57 -30.21 -23.20
N GLU A 33 -20.75 -31.25 -23.13
CA GLU A 33 -21.16 -32.62 -23.48
C GLU A 33 -21.98 -33.33 -22.39
N ASN A 34 -22.20 -32.67 -21.25
CA ASN A 34 -23.24 -33.00 -20.26
C ASN A 34 -23.15 -34.45 -19.71
N PHE A 35 -22.02 -34.81 -19.08
CA PHE A 35 -21.77 -35.99 -18.24
C PHE A 35 -22.76 -37.16 -18.44
N PRO A 36 -22.41 -38.27 -19.12
CA PRO A 36 -23.29 -39.42 -19.20
C PRO A 36 -23.55 -39.94 -17.78
N ALA A 37 -24.83 -39.92 -17.38
CA ALA A 37 -25.28 -40.47 -16.12
C ALA A 37 -24.90 -41.94 -16.00
N VAL A 38 -23.98 -42.25 -15.10
CA VAL A 38 -23.83 -43.60 -14.57
C VAL A 38 -23.99 -43.51 -13.06
N PHE A 39 -25.23 -43.47 -12.59
CA PHE A 39 -25.81 -44.37 -11.60
C PHE A 39 -27.32 -44.06 -11.48
N THR A 40 -28.09 -45.14 -11.34
CA THR A 40 -29.53 -45.34 -11.53
C THR A 40 -30.49 -44.42 -10.77
N LEU A 41 -31.68 -44.21 -11.38
CA LEU A 41 -32.98 -43.66 -10.90
C LEU A 41 -33.31 -42.23 -11.36
N GLY A 42 -34.06 -42.15 -12.46
CA GLY A 42 -34.49 -40.92 -13.15
C GLY A 42 -35.07 -39.83 -12.26
N MET A 43 -34.22 -38.86 -11.91
CA MET A 43 -34.57 -37.52 -11.45
C MET A 43 -33.76 -36.48 -12.25
N PRO A 44 -34.20 -35.22 -12.35
CA PRO A 44 -33.43 -34.17 -13.03
C PRO A 44 -32.15 -33.88 -12.24
N LEU A 45 -30.99 -33.84 -12.91
CA LEU A 45 -29.68 -33.67 -12.26
C LEU A 45 -29.28 -32.19 -12.07
N PRO A 46 -28.63 -31.83 -10.94
CA PRO A 46 -27.92 -30.56 -10.77
C PRO A 46 -26.58 -30.56 -11.54
N GLY A 47 -26.00 -29.37 -11.77
CA GLY A 47 -24.75 -29.20 -12.54
C GLY A 47 -23.50 -29.84 -11.91
N LEU A 48 -22.40 -29.88 -12.68
CA LEU A 48 -21.06 -30.49 -12.39
C LEU A 48 -20.61 -30.55 -10.91
N ALA A 49 -20.93 -29.54 -10.11
CA ALA A 49 -20.60 -29.44 -8.70
C ALA A 49 -21.25 -30.51 -7.79
N SER A 50 -22.34 -31.19 -8.21
CA SER A 50 -23.05 -32.15 -7.35
C SER A 50 -22.55 -33.60 -7.43
N LEU A 51 -21.66 -33.92 -8.37
CA LEU A 51 -21.20 -35.30 -8.65
C LEU A 51 -19.67 -35.46 -8.64
N VAL A 52 -18.92 -34.36 -8.73
CA VAL A 52 -17.45 -34.36 -8.78
C VAL A 52 -16.94 -33.31 -7.81
N ASP A 53 -16.23 -33.73 -6.76
CA ASP A 53 -15.51 -32.80 -5.89
C ASP A 53 -14.32 -32.19 -6.65
N ALA A 54 -14.00 -30.91 -6.40
CA ALA A 54 -12.90 -30.18 -7.05
C ALA A 54 -11.56 -30.93 -7.05
N ARG A 55 -11.31 -31.79 -6.04
CA ARG A 55 -10.12 -32.64 -5.96
C ARG A 55 -10.04 -33.66 -7.10
N ILE A 56 -11.16 -34.25 -7.49
CA ILE A 56 -11.23 -35.27 -8.55
C ILE A 56 -10.88 -34.62 -9.90
N LEU A 57 -11.46 -33.44 -10.18
CA LEU A 57 -11.16 -32.68 -11.40
C LEU A 57 -9.70 -32.22 -11.42
N ALA A 58 -9.20 -31.66 -10.31
CA ALA A 58 -7.80 -31.25 -10.19
C ALA A 58 -6.84 -32.42 -10.44
N GLY A 59 -7.10 -33.58 -9.85
CA GLY A 59 -6.30 -34.79 -10.05
C GLY A 59 -6.27 -35.25 -11.51
N ALA A 60 -7.42 -35.24 -12.18
CA ALA A 60 -7.50 -35.60 -13.60
C ALA A 60 -6.76 -34.59 -14.50
N LEU A 61 -6.90 -33.29 -14.21
CA LEU A 61 -6.23 -32.23 -14.96
C LEU A 61 -4.71 -32.30 -14.85
N VAL A 62 -4.17 -32.44 -13.63
CA VAL A 62 -2.72 -32.55 -13.42
C VAL A 62 -2.16 -33.84 -14.03
N ALA A 63 -2.93 -34.93 -14.02
CA ALA A 63 -2.53 -36.18 -14.66
C ALA A 63 -2.45 -36.07 -16.20
N VAL A 64 -3.38 -35.35 -16.83
CA VAL A 64 -3.45 -35.23 -18.29
C VAL A 64 -2.57 -34.09 -18.83
N PHE A 65 -2.51 -32.97 -18.12
CA PHE A 65 -1.82 -31.75 -18.52
C PHE A 65 -0.64 -31.48 -17.59
N ALA A 66 0.47 -32.19 -17.79
CA ALA A 66 1.67 -32.10 -16.96
C ALA A 66 2.22 -30.66 -16.78
N ASP A 67 1.98 -29.78 -17.75
CA ASP A 67 2.45 -28.39 -17.73
C ASP A 67 1.41 -27.39 -17.17
N ILE A 68 0.26 -27.86 -16.67
CA ILE A 68 -0.75 -26.97 -16.07
C ILE A 68 -0.14 -26.24 -14.88
N SER A 69 -0.26 -24.91 -14.85
CA SER A 69 0.21 -24.12 -13.72
C SER A 69 -0.82 -24.12 -12.57
N PRO A 70 -0.40 -23.89 -11.32
CA PRO A 70 -1.34 -23.69 -10.21
C PRO A 70 -2.37 -22.60 -10.48
N LEU A 71 -1.96 -21.48 -11.09
CA LEU A 71 -2.88 -20.39 -11.41
C LEU A 71 -3.89 -20.79 -12.49
N GLU A 72 -3.46 -21.51 -13.51
CA GLU A 72 -4.37 -22.04 -14.53
C GLU A 72 -5.40 -23.01 -13.93
N LEU A 73 -4.96 -23.92 -13.06
CA LEU A 73 -5.87 -24.81 -12.33
C LEU A 73 -6.86 -24.02 -11.48
N ALA A 74 -6.41 -23.01 -10.73
CA ALA A 74 -7.29 -22.17 -9.90
C ALA A 74 -8.40 -21.50 -10.72
N ARG A 75 -8.06 -20.95 -11.89
CA ARG A 75 -9.01 -20.31 -12.79
C ARG A 75 -10.04 -21.29 -13.34
N ILE A 76 -9.62 -22.48 -13.76
CA ILE A 76 -10.51 -23.54 -14.24
C ILE A 76 -11.48 -23.97 -13.14
N LEU A 77 -10.96 -24.21 -11.92
CA LEU A 77 -11.78 -24.61 -10.77
C LEU A 77 -12.81 -23.54 -10.36
N LYS A 78 -12.48 -22.26 -10.51
CA LYS A 78 -13.44 -21.18 -10.27
C LYS A 78 -14.43 -21.01 -11.41
N ASN A 79 -13.94 -20.77 -12.63
CA ASN A 79 -14.76 -20.24 -13.72
C ASN A 79 -15.53 -21.36 -14.44
N ASP A 80 -14.88 -22.49 -14.69
CA ASP A 80 -15.47 -23.58 -15.48
C ASP A 80 -16.16 -24.62 -14.61
N PHE A 81 -15.60 -24.91 -13.43
CA PHE A 81 -16.22 -25.79 -12.43
C PHE A 81 -17.23 -25.05 -11.53
N GLY A 82 -17.16 -23.71 -11.44
CA GLY A 82 -18.06 -22.92 -10.61
C GLY A 82 -17.78 -23.03 -9.11
N GLY A 83 -16.53 -23.37 -8.75
CA GLY A 83 -16.14 -23.63 -7.37
C GLY A 83 -16.28 -22.40 -6.47
N THR A 84 -16.43 -22.66 -5.18
CA THR A 84 -16.22 -21.67 -4.11
C THR A 84 -14.73 -21.55 -3.78
N PRO A 85 -14.30 -20.54 -2.99
CA PRO A 85 -12.92 -20.46 -2.52
C PRO A 85 -12.42 -21.75 -1.83
N ALA A 86 -13.29 -22.44 -1.09
CA ALA A 86 -12.96 -23.72 -0.46
C ALA A 86 -12.72 -24.82 -1.49
N ASP A 87 -13.54 -24.90 -2.54
CA ASP A 87 -13.39 -25.87 -3.63
C ASP A 87 -12.07 -25.65 -4.37
N VAL A 88 -11.74 -24.39 -4.68
CA VAL A 88 -10.49 -24.03 -5.34
C VAL A 88 -9.29 -24.35 -4.45
N ALA A 89 -9.36 -24.05 -3.14
CA ALA A 89 -8.30 -24.40 -2.19
C ALA A 89 -8.05 -25.90 -2.10
N MET A 90 -9.13 -26.70 -2.03
CA MET A 90 -9.06 -28.16 -2.03
C MET A 90 -8.45 -28.70 -3.32
N GLY A 91 -8.88 -28.20 -4.47
CA GLY A 91 -8.34 -28.64 -5.76
C GLY A 91 -6.86 -28.26 -5.94
N LEU A 92 -6.46 -27.05 -5.52
CA LEU A 92 -5.07 -26.60 -5.55
C LEU A 92 -4.17 -27.44 -4.65
N ALA A 93 -4.56 -27.64 -3.38
CA ALA A 93 -3.79 -28.43 -2.43
C ALA A 93 -3.68 -29.90 -2.88
N PHE A 94 -4.70 -30.43 -3.55
CA PHE A 94 -4.66 -31.78 -4.10
C PHE A 94 -3.80 -31.91 -5.36
N GLY A 95 -3.96 -31.00 -6.32
CA GLY A 95 -3.19 -31.01 -7.57
C GLY A 95 -1.72 -30.66 -7.38
N PHE A 96 -1.41 -29.82 -6.39
CA PHE A 96 -0.07 -29.34 -6.10
C PHE A 96 0.24 -29.45 -4.60
N PRO A 97 0.53 -30.66 -4.09
CA PRO A 97 0.69 -30.92 -2.65
C PRO A 97 1.90 -30.22 -2.00
N ALA A 98 2.80 -29.65 -2.81
CA ALA A 98 3.94 -28.86 -2.32
C ALA A 98 3.59 -27.40 -2.01
N LEU A 99 2.40 -26.92 -2.36
CA LEU A 99 1.99 -25.54 -2.06
C LEU A 99 1.74 -25.36 -0.57
N SER A 100 2.29 -24.28 -0.01
CA SER A 100 1.97 -23.86 1.35
C SER A 100 0.58 -23.20 1.43
N ALA A 101 0.04 -23.09 2.64
CA ALA A 101 -1.20 -22.35 2.88
C ALA A 101 -1.12 -20.89 2.36
N LEU A 102 0.05 -20.26 2.49
CA LEU A 102 0.31 -18.92 1.95
C LEU A 102 0.28 -18.89 0.42
N ALA A 103 0.90 -19.87 -0.24
CA ALA A 103 0.91 -19.95 -1.69
C ALA A 103 -0.51 -20.19 -2.26
N VAL A 104 -1.29 -21.08 -1.65
CA VAL A 104 -2.70 -21.28 -2.02
C VAL A 104 -3.53 -20.03 -1.76
N GLY A 105 -3.35 -19.36 -0.61
CA GLY A 105 -4.07 -18.13 -0.32
C GLY A 105 -3.71 -16.98 -1.27
N THR A 106 -2.46 -16.91 -1.74
CA THR A 106 -2.02 -15.96 -2.77
C THR A 106 -2.73 -16.23 -4.11
N LEU A 107 -2.81 -17.50 -4.52
CA LEU A 107 -3.51 -17.92 -5.75
C LEU A 107 -5.02 -17.64 -5.67
N LEU A 108 -5.63 -17.81 -4.49
CA LEU A 108 -7.05 -17.47 -4.28
C LEU A 108 -7.30 -15.96 -4.41
N LEU A 109 -6.36 -15.13 -4.01
CA LEU A 109 -6.43 -13.66 -4.14
C LEU A 109 -6.01 -13.15 -5.52
N ASP A 110 -5.61 -14.03 -6.43
CA ASP A 110 -5.28 -13.64 -7.79
C ASP A 110 -6.48 -12.91 -8.45
N SER A 111 -6.16 -11.90 -9.25
CA SER A 111 -7.13 -11.08 -9.98
C SER A 111 -8.16 -11.86 -10.80
N GLN A 112 -7.78 -13.05 -11.28
CA GLN A 112 -8.63 -13.90 -12.12
C GLN A 112 -9.41 -14.94 -11.28
N VAL A 113 -9.09 -15.05 -9.99
CA VAL A 113 -9.67 -15.99 -9.04
C VAL A 113 -10.64 -15.24 -8.11
N TYR A 114 -10.29 -14.89 -6.87
CA TYR A 114 -11.15 -14.12 -5.95
C TYR A 114 -10.43 -12.88 -5.39
N PRO A 115 -10.23 -11.81 -6.18
CA PRO A 115 -9.45 -10.65 -5.75
C PRO A 115 -10.02 -9.91 -4.52
N ALA A 116 -11.32 -10.07 -4.25
CA ALA A 116 -12.00 -9.45 -3.12
C ALA A 116 -12.29 -10.43 -1.96
N LEU A 117 -11.61 -11.59 -1.90
CA LEU A 117 -11.82 -12.58 -0.85
C LEU A 117 -11.43 -11.99 0.51
N SER A 118 -12.36 -11.97 1.47
CA SER A 118 -12.09 -11.45 2.82
C SER A 118 -11.28 -12.45 3.65
N SER A 119 -10.63 -12.00 4.73
CA SER A 119 -9.94 -12.87 5.69
C SER A 119 -10.88 -13.91 6.32
N ASP A 120 -12.13 -13.52 6.55
CA ASP A 120 -13.17 -14.37 7.14
C ASP A 120 -13.60 -15.50 6.20
N ALA A 121 -13.51 -15.27 4.89
CA ALA A 121 -13.76 -16.29 3.86
C ALA A 121 -12.49 -17.08 3.47
N MET A 122 -11.30 -16.47 3.54
CA MET A 122 -10.03 -17.15 3.27
C MET A 122 -9.73 -18.22 4.31
N ARG A 123 -9.93 -17.92 5.60
CA ARG A 123 -9.62 -18.86 6.69
C ARG A 123 -10.34 -20.20 6.54
N PRO A 124 -11.67 -20.27 6.37
CA PRO A 124 -12.36 -21.54 6.15
C PRO A 124 -11.97 -22.19 4.81
N ALA A 125 -11.61 -21.43 3.78
CA ALA A 125 -11.15 -21.98 2.50
C ALA A 125 -9.82 -22.74 2.64
N LEU A 126 -8.82 -22.15 3.31
CA LEU A 126 -7.53 -22.82 3.54
C LEU A 126 -7.67 -24.03 4.47
N LEU A 127 -8.56 -23.96 5.47
CA LEU A 127 -8.86 -25.12 6.31
C LEU A 127 -9.51 -26.27 5.50
N ALA A 128 -10.41 -25.95 4.56
CA ALA A 128 -10.97 -26.93 3.65
C ALA A 128 -9.89 -27.57 2.75
N GLY A 129 -8.89 -26.78 2.34
CA GLY A 129 -7.68 -27.26 1.65
C GLY A 129 -6.79 -28.22 2.45
N GLY A 130 -7.08 -28.46 3.74
CA GLY A 130 -6.37 -29.41 4.58
C GLY A 130 -5.12 -28.86 5.28
N PHE A 131 -4.91 -27.54 5.25
CA PHE A 131 -3.78 -26.91 5.94
C PHE A 131 -3.98 -26.87 7.45
N ALA A 132 -2.89 -27.00 8.22
CA ALA A 132 -2.96 -26.93 9.68
C ALA A 132 -3.34 -25.52 10.15
N ALA A 133 -4.11 -25.43 11.25
CA ALA A 133 -4.62 -24.15 11.74
C ALA A 133 -3.53 -23.10 12.03
N ALA A 134 -2.33 -23.53 12.45
CA ALA A 134 -1.18 -22.65 12.66
C ALA A 134 -0.65 -22.06 11.34
N ASP A 135 -0.52 -22.88 10.30
CA ASP A 135 -0.10 -22.43 8.96
C ASP A 135 -1.14 -21.51 8.33
N VAL A 136 -2.43 -21.82 8.52
CA VAL A 136 -3.54 -20.95 8.12
C VAL A 136 -3.47 -19.62 8.86
N ALA A 137 -3.21 -19.60 10.16
CA ALA A 137 -3.08 -18.36 10.92
C ALA A 137 -1.90 -17.51 10.40
N GLY A 138 -0.74 -18.13 10.12
CA GLY A 138 0.42 -17.46 9.52
C GLY A 138 0.12 -16.91 8.12
N ALA A 139 -0.55 -17.70 7.27
CA ALA A 139 -0.99 -17.27 5.95
C ALA A 139 -1.98 -16.10 6.02
N ILE A 140 -2.98 -16.16 6.92
CA ILE A 140 -3.93 -15.06 7.10
C ILE A 140 -3.22 -13.79 7.56
N ALA A 141 -2.27 -13.88 8.49
CA ALA A 141 -1.50 -12.72 8.94
C ALA A 141 -0.67 -12.09 7.81
N ALA A 142 -0.12 -12.91 6.90
CA ALA A 142 0.65 -12.46 5.75
C ALA A 142 -0.23 -11.87 4.62
N LEU A 143 -1.38 -12.48 4.35
CA LEU A 143 -2.29 -12.11 3.27
C LEU A 143 -3.24 -10.96 3.66
N TYR A 144 -3.58 -10.87 4.95
CA TYR A 144 -4.47 -9.87 5.54
C TYR A 144 -3.78 -9.23 6.74
N PRO A 145 -2.71 -8.46 6.53
CA PRO A 145 -2.09 -7.72 7.61
C PRO A 145 -3.14 -6.83 8.26
N ALA A 146 -3.22 -6.87 9.60
CA ALA A 146 -4.25 -6.17 10.37
C ALA A 146 -4.34 -4.69 9.98
N PRO A 147 -5.55 -4.09 9.95
CA PRO A 147 -5.71 -2.66 9.77
C PRO A 147 -4.82 -1.90 10.75
N VAL A 148 -4.17 -0.85 10.25
CA VAL A 148 -3.21 -0.10 11.06
C VAL A 148 -3.98 0.73 12.09
N ALA A 149 -3.81 0.41 13.37
CA ALA A 149 -4.36 1.17 14.50
C ALA A 149 -3.74 2.58 14.68
N ALA A 150 -2.87 3.00 13.75
CA ALA A 150 -2.18 4.29 13.76
C ALA A 150 -2.23 4.90 12.34
N VAL A 151 -3.43 5.23 11.88
CA VAL A 151 -3.65 6.02 10.67
C VAL A 151 -3.69 7.49 11.07
N GLY A 152 -2.79 8.27 10.47
CA GLY A 152 -2.72 9.70 10.73
C GLY A 152 -3.07 10.48 9.47
N SER A 153 -3.57 11.69 9.65
CA SER A 153 -3.78 12.64 8.57
C SER A 153 -3.38 14.03 9.01
N LEU A 154 -3.23 14.92 8.04
CA LEU A 154 -3.12 16.35 8.26
C LEU A 154 -4.47 16.96 7.92
N GLN A 155 -5.05 17.69 8.86
CA GLN A 155 -6.24 18.53 8.65
C GLN A 155 -5.80 19.93 8.24
N LEU A 156 -6.34 20.42 7.14
CA LEU A 156 -5.99 21.70 6.52
C LEU A 156 -7.17 22.66 6.67
N GLU A 157 -6.97 23.68 7.51
CA GLU A 157 -7.91 24.78 7.75
C GLU A 157 -7.19 26.09 7.46
N ASN A 158 -7.28 26.56 6.21
CA ASN A 158 -6.51 27.72 5.73
C ASN A 158 -4.98 27.52 5.90
N GLY A 159 -4.51 26.30 5.70
CA GLY A 159 -3.09 25.95 5.76
C GLY A 159 -2.68 24.95 4.70
N TYR A 160 -1.38 24.81 4.50
CA TYR A 160 -0.77 23.89 3.54
C TYR A 160 0.67 23.60 3.95
N LEU A 161 1.24 22.54 3.38
CA LEU A 161 2.66 22.26 3.48
C LEU A 161 3.38 22.70 2.21
N TYR A 162 4.65 23.06 2.31
CA TYR A 162 5.50 23.30 1.14
C TYR A 162 6.96 22.89 1.39
N CYS A 163 7.68 22.54 0.33
CA CYS A 163 9.13 22.37 0.37
C CYS A 163 9.78 23.16 -0.76
N ASN A 164 11.03 23.57 -0.56
CA ASN A 164 11.81 24.25 -1.59
C ASN A 164 12.01 23.35 -2.82
N ASP A 165 12.36 23.96 -3.93
CA ASP A 165 12.64 23.23 -5.17
C ASP A 165 13.67 22.12 -4.96
N ASN A 166 13.43 21.00 -5.62
CA ASN A 166 14.32 19.85 -5.59
C ASN A 166 14.30 19.19 -6.98
N PRO A 167 15.47 18.89 -7.57
CA PRO A 167 15.55 18.21 -8.86
C PRO A 167 14.79 16.88 -8.90
N ALA A 168 14.57 16.21 -7.77
CA ALA A 168 13.74 15.02 -7.67
C ALA A 168 12.26 15.25 -8.07
N TYR A 169 11.81 16.50 -8.14
CA TYR A 169 10.46 16.90 -8.55
C TYR A 169 10.39 17.46 -9.97
N HIS A 170 11.51 17.48 -10.70
CA HIS A 170 11.59 17.88 -12.10
C HIS A 170 11.21 16.67 -12.97
N MET A 171 9.97 16.67 -13.48
CA MET A 171 9.37 15.56 -14.23
C MET A 171 9.52 15.72 -15.74
N GLY A 172 9.99 16.86 -16.22
CA GLY A 172 10.19 17.17 -17.63
C GLY A 172 8.94 16.89 -18.46
N ALA A 173 9.15 16.26 -19.61
CA ALA A 173 8.09 15.68 -20.44
C ALA A 173 7.87 14.17 -20.18
N GLY A 174 8.51 13.58 -19.17
CA GLY A 174 8.51 12.14 -18.90
C GLY A 174 7.34 11.62 -18.08
N ASP A 175 7.20 10.32 -17.96
CA ASP A 175 6.07 9.72 -17.25
C ASP A 175 6.16 9.93 -15.73
N PHE A 176 5.03 10.22 -15.09
CA PHE A 176 4.96 10.39 -13.64
C PHE A 176 3.54 10.19 -13.11
N SER A 177 3.42 9.95 -11.81
CA SER A 177 2.12 9.75 -11.15
C SER A 177 2.05 10.49 -9.82
N VAL A 178 0.87 11.03 -9.50
CA VAL A 178 0.56 11.64 -8.20
C VAL A 178 -0.54 10.82 -7.54
N GLN A 179 -0.38 10.47 -6.27
CA GLN A 179 -1.41 9.79 -5.50
C GLN A 179 -1.66 10.52 -4.18
N ALA A 180 -2.88 10.43 -3.65
CA ALA A 180 -3.20 10.91 -2.32
C ALA A 180 -4.47 10.27 -1.80
N TRP A 181 -4.52 10.06 -0.48
CA TRP A 181 -5.78 9.94 0.24
C TRP A 181 -6.25 11.32 0.69
N PHE A 182 -7.54 11.58 0.51
CA PHE A 182 -8.16 12.84 0.88
C PHE A 182 -9.54 12.62 1.47
N ARG A 183 -9.96 13.56 2.32
CA ARG A 183 -11.33 13.65 2.85
C ARG A 183 -11.75 15.11 2.90
N THR A 184 -12.87 15.44 2.26
CA THR A 184 -13.28 16.85 2.14
C THR A 184 -14.79 16.99 1.93
N ARG A 185 -15.31 18.20 2.19
CA ARG A 185 -16.64 18.67 1.76
C ARG A 185 -16.58 19.75 0.66
N SER A 186 -15.40 20.30 0.41
CA SER A 186 -15.24 21.54 -0.38
C SER A 186 -14.22 21.39 -1.51
N GLY A 187 -13.32 20.41 -1.43
CA GLY A 187 -12.23 20.23 -2.38
C GLY A 187 -11.07 21.21 -2.17
N GLY A 188 -10.32 21.41 -3.25
CA GLY A 188 -9.13 22.25 -3.40
C GLY A 188 -7.95 21.51 -4.02
N SER A 189 -6.79 22.16 -4.05
CA SER A 189 -5.59 21.60 -4.67
C SER A 189 -4.86 20.68 -3.71
N VAL A 190 -4.83 19.39 -4.03
CA VAL A 190 -4.22 18.34 -3.20
C VAL A 190 -2.70 18.43 -3.23
N LEU A 191 -2.12 18.59 -4.42
CA LEU A 191 -0.69 18.77 -4.63
C LEU A 191 -0.47 19.72 -5.82
N GLY A 192 0.47 20.65 -5.67
CA GLY A 192 0.80 21.63 -6.69
C GLY A 192 2.31 21.85 -6.81
N LYS A 193 2.80 21.97 -8.04
CA LYS A 193 4.13 22.49 -8.36
C LYS A 193 4.00 23.36 -9.60
N LYS A 194 3.26 24.46 -9.49
CA LYS A 194 3.02 25.43 -10.56
C LYS A 194 2.97 26.86 -9.96
N PRO A 195 3.83 27.78 -10.43
CA PRO A 195 3.76 29.20 -10.04
C PRO A 195 2.66 29.95 -10.80
N THR A 196 2.31 31.16 -10.35
CA THR A 196 1.45 32.09 -11.11
C THR A 196 2.06 32.52 -12.44
N ALA A 197 3.39 32.67 -12.49
CA ALA A 197 4.10 33.13 -13.67
C ALA A 197 3.93 32.18 -14.87
N GLY A 198 3.96 32.73 -16.08
CA GLY A 198 4.05 32.00 -17.35
C GLY A 198 5.36 32.29 -18.06
N GLY A 199 5.64 31.61 -19.17
CA GLY A 199 6.87 31.68 -19.94
C GLY A 199 7.91 30.63 -19.57
N ALA A 200 9.12 30.75 -20.15
CA ALA A 200 10.22 29.81 -19.96
C ALA A 200 10.54 29.59 -18.47
N GLY A 201 10.69 28.33 -18.06
CA GLY A 201 11.01 27.95 -16.69
C GLY A 201 9.83 28.00 -15.70
N ASN A 202 8.62 28.36 -16.17
CA ASN A 202 7.41 28.50 -15.36
C ASN A 202 6.37 27.40 -15.62
N GLY A 203 6.82 26.23 -16.10
CA GLY A 203 5.99 25.04 -16.24
C GLY A 203 5.50 24.51 -14.89
N GLY A 204 4.74 23.43 -14.88
CA GLY A 204 4.29 22.80 -13.65
C GLY A 204 3.14 21.83 -13.81
N PHE A 205 2.68 21.31 -12.68
CA PHE A 205 1.53 20.42 -12.60
C PHE A 205 0.75 20.63 -11.30
N LEU A 206 -0.52 20.23 -11.31
CA LEU A 206 -1.40 20.29 -10.15
C LEU A 206 -2.50 19.23 -10.21
N LEU A 207 -2.86 18.73 -9.03
CA LEU A 207 -3.99 17.82 -8.79
C LEU A 207 -5.03 18.51 -7.93
N VAL A 208 -6.26 18.62 -8.43
CA VAL A 208 -7.34 19.39 -7.80
C VAL A 208 -8.59 18.55 -7.67
N VAL A 209 -9.21 18.56 -6.50
CA VAL A 209 -10.59 18.09 -6.28
C VAL A 209 -11.49 19.32 -6.31
N ARG A 210 -12.49 19.38 -7.17
CA ARG A 210 -13.39 20.54 -7.27
C ARG A 210 -14.59 20.40 -6.32
N PRO A 211 -15.26 21.51 -5.97
CA PRO A 211 -16.45 21.47 -5.11
C PRO A 211 -17.60 20.61 -5.65
N ASP A 212 -17.69 20.42 -6.97
CA ASP A 212 -18.68 19.56 -7.61
C ASP A 212 -18.30 18.06 -7.58
N GLY A 213 -17.14 17.72 -7.01
CA GLY A 213 -16.62 16.36 -6.92
C GLY A 213 -15.94 15.87 -8.20
N SER A 214 -15.77 16.71 -9.23
CA SER A 214 -14.87 16.40 -10.34
C SER A 214 -13.41 16.54 -9.91
N ILE A 215 -12.53 15.75 -10.52
CA ILE A 215 -11.10 15.77 -10.25
C ILE A 215 -10.38 16.23 -11.51
N LYS A 216 -9.44 17.16 -11.34
CA LYS A 216 -8.59 17.66 -12.41
C LYS A 216 -7.14 17.29 -12.16
N PHE A 217 -6.46 16.84 -13.21
CA PHE A 217 -5.01 16.85 -13.26
C PHE A 217 -4.52 17.64 -14.47
N ALA A 218 -3.67 18.63 -14.22
CA ALA A 218 -3.18 19.54 -15.24
C ALA A 218 -1.66 19.55 -15.30
N THR A 219 -1.15 19.68 -16.53
CA THR A 219 0.26 19.94 -16.85
C THR A 219 0.34 21.25 -17.64
N ASP A 220 1.38 22.02 -17.40
CA ASP A 220 1.59 23.33 -18.01
C ASP A 220 3.08 23.52 -18.34
N SER A 221 3.38 24.07 -19.51
CA SER A 221 4.73 24.32 -20.00
C SER A 221 5.28 25.71 -19.67
N GLY A 222 4.47 26.54 -19.01
CA GLY A 222 4.63 27.99 -18.88
C GLY A 222 4.00 28.75 -20.06
N TYR A 223 3.87 28.13 -21.23
CA TYR A 223 3.30 28.75 -22.44
C TYR A 223 1.89 28.28 -22.79
N GLY A 224 1.53 27.09 -22.31
CA GLY A 224 0.25 26.46 -22.58
C GLY A 224 0.09 25.22 -21.71
N PHE A 225 -1.16 24.78 -21.59
CA PHE A 225 -1.58 23.73 -20.67
C PHE A 225 -2.25 22.57 -21.40
N PHE A 226 -2.22 21.41 -20.75
CA PHE A 226 -2.95 20.21 -21.10
C PHE A 226 -3.43 19.53 -19.82
N GLU A 227 -4.74 19.31 -19.71
CA GLU A 227 -5.40 18.81 -18.52
C GLU A 227 -6.42 17.72 -18.86
N PHE A 228 -6.73 16.90 -17.86
CA PHE A 228 -7.85 15.97 -17.86
C PHE A 228 -8.80 16.33 -16.72
N ASP A 229 -10.07 16.46 -17.05
CA ASP A 229 -11.17 16.70 -16.13
C ASP A 229 -12.05 15.45 -16.06
N SER A 230 -12.18 14.85 -14.88
CA SER A 230 -13.12 13.75 -14.69
C SER A 230 -14.56 14.23 -14.74
N VAL A 231 -15.49 13.31 -15.01
CA VAL A 231 -16.88 13.52 -14.62
C VAL A 231 -16.99 13.67 -13.09
N ALA A 232 -18.00 14.40 -12.63
CA ALA A 232 -18.26 14.58 -11.20
C ALA A 232 -18.52 13.22 -10.51
N SER A 233 -17.97 13.05 -9.32
CA SER A 233 -18.12 11.88 -8.46
C SER A 233 -18.48 12.31 -7.03
N ASN A 234 -19.07 11.42 -6.23
CA ASN A 234 -19.44 11.74 -4.84
C ASN A 234 -18.22 11.62 -3.90
N VAL A 235 -17.25 12.51 -4.06
CA VAL A 235 -15.98 12.52 -3.28
C VAL A 235 -15.87 13.65 -2.25
N CYS A 236 -16.80 14.62 -2.32
CA CYS A 236 -16.91 15.73 -1.37
C CYS A 236 -17.94 15.41 -0.26
N ASP A 237 -17.99 14.15 0.19
CA ASP A 237 -18.98 13.63 1.14
C ASP A 237 -18.44 13.53 2.58
N ASN A 238 -17.21 14.00 2.81
CA ASN A 238 -16.46 13.85 4.06
C ASN A 238 -16.11 12.38 4.39
N GLY A 239 -16.08 11.49 3.40
CA GLY A 239 -15.46 10.17 3.43
C GLY A 239 -14.00 10.19 2.96
N TRP A 240 -13.25 9.14 3.28
CA TRP A 240 -11.89 8.94 2.76
C TRP A 240 -11.95 8.39 1.34
N HIS A 241 -11.32 9.10 0.41
CA HIS A 241 -11.14 8.68 -0.97
C HIS A 241 -9.67 8.71 -1.35
N HIS A 242 -9.29 7.87 -2.30
CA HIS A 242 -7.97 7.85 -2.89
C HIS A 242 -8.02 8.26 -4.35
N VAL A 243 -7.16 9.19 -4.75
CA VAL A 243 -6.97 9.56 -6.15
C VAL A 243 -5.57 9.16 -6.62
N ALA A 244 -5.47 8.63 -7.84
CA ALA A 244 -4.23 8.53 -8.58
C ALA A 244 -4.36 9.27 -9.92
N ALA A 245 -3.44 10.19 -10.20
CA ALA A 245 -3.30 10.84 -11.49
C ALA A 245 -2.02 10.36 -12.16
N VAL A 246 -2.13 9.89 -13.39
CA VAL A 246 -1.03 9.26 -14.13
C VAL A 246 -0.83 10.01 -15.44
N ARG A 247 0.38 10.53 -15.67
CA ARG A 247 0.83 10.95 -17.00
C ARG A 247 1.66 9.84 -17.62
N GLN A 248 1.22 9.36 -18.79
CA GLN A 248 1.95 8.41 -19.63
C GLN A 248 2.00 8.94 -21.07
N GLY A 249 3.17 9.39 -21.50
CA GLY A 249 3.34 10.11 -22.76
C GLY A 249 2.38 11.31 -22.83
N ALA A 250 1.61 11.40 -23.92
CA ALA A 250 0.64 12.46 -24.14
C ALA A 250 -0.70 12.27 -23.37
N SER A 251 -0.87 11.15 -22.66
CA SER A 251 -2.12 10.81 -21.98
C SER A 251 -2.06 11.14 -20.49
N ILE A 252 -3.18 11.64 -19.97
CA ILE A 252 -3.44 11.77 -18.53
C ILE A 252 -4.61 10.85 -18.20
N THR A 253 -4.47 10.05 -17.15
CA THR A 253 -5.53 9.17 -16.62
C THR A 253 -5.72 9.41 -15.14
N LEU A 254 -6.98 9.46 -14.69
CA LEU A 254 -7.36 9.52 -13.28
C LEU A 254 -7.95 8.18 -12.83
N TYR A 255 -7.62 7.75 -11.62
CA TYR A 255 -8.21 6.59 -10.95
C TYR A 255 -8.72 7.02 -9.58
N LEU A 256 -9.89 6.50 -9.18
CA LEU A 256 -10.51 6.76 -7.89
C LEU A 256 -10.65 5.45 -7.11
N ASP A 257 -10.29 5.46 -5.83
CA ASP A 257 -10.45 4.37 -4.86
C ASP A 257 -9.87 3.01 -5.29
N GLY A 258 -8.79 3.04 -6.08
CA GLY A 258 -8.14 1.85 -6.64
C GLY A 258 -8.93 1.17 -7.77
N GLY A 259 -9.98 1.82 -8.27
CA GLY A 259 -10.84 1.32 -9.34
C GLY A 259 -10.29 1.53 -10.75
N ALA A 260 -11.18 1.44 -11.73
CA ALA A 260 -10.88 1.68 -13.14
C ALA A 260 -10.63 3.17 -13.44
N ALA A 261 -10.10 3.44 -14.64
CA ALA A 261 -9.93 4.80 -15.13
C ALA A 261 -11.26 5.56 -15.12
N MET A 262 -11.24 6.78 -14.59
CA MET A 262 -12.40 7.65 -14.56
C MET A 262 -12.74 8.13 -15.96
N ALA A 263 -14.04 8.21 -16.27
CA ALA A 263 -14.52 8.92 -17.45
C ALA A 263 -14.26 10.43 -17.30
N GLY A 264 -14.05 11.12 -18.42
CA GLY A 264 -13.74 12.54 -18.42
C GLY A 264 -13.41 13.07 -19.81
N SER A 265 -12.86 14.27 -19.85
CA SER A 265 -12.44 14.92 -21.09
C SER A 265 -11.09 15.58 -20.92
N THR A 266 -10.28 15.56 -21.98
CA THR A 266 -9.05 16.34 -22.06
C THR A 266 -9.32 17.73 -22.62
N ARG A 267 -8.61 18.73 -22.11
CA ARG A 267 -8.60 20.09 -22.64
C ARG A 267 -7.16 20.62 -22.65
N GLY A 268 -6.84 21.46 -23.62
CA GLY A 268 -5.55 22.14 -23.65
C GLY A 268 -5.44 23.08 -24.83
N ASN A 269 -4.43 23.96 -24.77
CA ASN A 269 -4.04 24.83 -25.88
C ASN A 269 -2.61 24.54 -26.36
N ALA A 270 -1.98 23.48 -25.84
CA ALA A 270 -0.68 22.99 -26.25
C ALA A 270 -0.70 21.45 -26.39
N ALA A 271 0.19 20.92 -27.22
CA ALA A 271 0.29 19.48 -27.45
C ALA A 271 1.07 18.79 -26.32
N ALA A 272 0.48 17.75 -25.73
CA ALA A 272 1.13 16.92 -24.72
C ALA A 272 2.15 15.93 -25.35
N PRO A 273 3.13 15.42 -24.57
CA PRO A 273 3.45 15.80 -23.19
C PRO A 273 4.13 17.18 -23.11
N LEU A 274 3.75 17.96 -22.10
CA LEU A 274 4.36 19.25 -21.80
C LEU A 274 5.57 19.08 -20.88
N ASN A 275 6.61 19.90 -21.07
CA ASN A 275 7.68 20.00 -20.08
C ASN A 275 7.16 20.76 -18.84
N VAL A 276 7.04 20.08 -17.70
CA VAL A 276 6.49 20.65 -16.46
C VAL A 276 7.58 21.12 -15.48
N ASP A 277 8.84 21.17 -15.89
CA ASP A 277 9.94 21.57 -15.03
C ASP A 277 9.86 23.05 -14.64
N ASN A 278 10.21 23.31 -13.38
CA ASN A 278 10.32 24.64 -12.81
C ASN A 278 11.17 24.62 -11.54
N GLY A 279 11.75 25.77 -11.20
CA GLY A 279 12.55 25.97 -9.99
C GLY A 279 11.75 26.44 -8.76
N TYR A 280 10.44 26.23 -8.73
CA TYR A 280 9.56 26.69 -7.64
C TYR A 280 9.28 25.59 -6.62
N ARG A 281 8.79 26.00 -5.45
CA ARG A 281 8.37 25.10 -4.37
C ARG A 281 7.28 24.13 -4.81
N LEU A 282 7.25 22.97 -4.17
CA LEU A 282 6.11 22.04 -4.22
C LEU A 282 5.23 22.30 -3.00
N THR A 283 3.91 22.28 -3.19
CA THR A 283 2.89 22.49 -2.16
C THR A 283 1.99 21.27 -2.02
N ILE A 284 1.59 20.94 -0.79
CA ILE A 284 0.58 19.94 -0.48
C ILE A 284 -0.57 20.64 0.23
N GLY A 285 -1.77 20.53 -0.33
CA GLY A 285 -2.95 21.27 0.11
C GLY A 285 -3.07 22.70 -0.43
N SER A 286 -2.24 23.06 -1.41
CA SER A 286 -2.29 24.34 -2.10
C SER A 286 -1.69 24.27 -3.50
N VAL A 287 -1.80 25.37 -4.25
CA VAL A 287 -0.98 25.66 -5.44
C VAL A 287 -0.69 27.17 -5.50
N ASP A 288 0.53 27.52 -5.93
CA ASP A 288 0.95 28.91 -6.03
C ASP A 288 0.28 29.66 -7.18
N GLN A 289 -0.27 28.95 -8.17
CA GLN A 289 -0.97 29.53 -9.32
C GLN A 289 -2.23 30.31 -8.93
N ASP A 290 -2.20 31.65 -9.04
CA ASP A 290 -3.34 32.53 -8.71
C ASP A 290 -4.56 32.31 -9.62
N GLN A 291 -4.37 31.78 -10.82
CA GLN A 291 -5.43 31.52 -11.79
C GLN A 291 -6.24 30.25 -11.46
N GLU A 292 -5.75 29.39 -10.57
CA GLU A 292 -6.54 28.27 -10.07
C GLU A 292 -7.61 28.83 -9.11
N PRO A 293 -8.92 28.60 -9.34
CA PRO A 293 -9.95 29.05 -8.39
C PRO A 293 -9.98 28.24 -7.09
N PHE A 294 -9.56 26.97 -7.11
CA PHE A 294 -9.62 26.05 -5.97
C PHE A 294 -8.22 25.78 -5.38
N ARG A 295 -7.50 26.86 -5.04
CA ARG A 295 -6.11 26.77 -4.58
C ARG A 295 -5.99 26.06 -3.26
N ALA A 296 -6.68 26.56 -2.23
CA ALA A 296 -6.58 25.98 -0.90
C ALA A 296 -7.42 24.71 -0.80
N PHE A 297 -6.80 23.62 -0.33
CA PHE A 297 -7.51 22.41 0.05
C PHE A 297 -8.09 22.56 1.46
N HIS A 298 -9.36 22.22 1.61
CA HIS A 298 -10.04 22.22 2.90
C HIS A 298 -10.47 20.80 3.26
N GLY A 299 -9.85 20.23 4.29
CA GLY A 299 -10.12 18.85 4.71
C GLY A 299 -8.87 18.11 5.16
N ALA A 300 -8.90 16.79 5.09
CA ALA A 300 -7.80 15.92 5.50
C ALA A 300 -7.01 15.40 4.29
N LEU A 301 -5.68 15.35 4.42
CA LEU A 301 -4.78 14.69 3.48
C LEU A 301 -3.91 13.66 4.21
N ALA A 302 -3.64 12.55 3.55
CA ALA A 302 -2.72 11.53 4.01
C ALA A 302 -2.11 10.80 2.81
N GLU A 303 -0.98 10.12 3.03
CA GLU A 303 -0.40 9.18 2.05
C GLU A 303 -0.17 9.82 0.66
N VAL A 304 0.24 11.10 0.63
CA VAL A 304 0.52 11.84 -0.61
C VAL A 304 1.82 11.31 -1.21
N ARG A 305 1.80 10.94 -2.50
CA ARG A 305 2.93 10.32 -3.20
C ARG A 305 3.15 10.96 -4.55
N LEU A 306 4.42 11.11 -4.91
CA LEU A 306 4.87 11.54 -6.23
C LEU A 306 5.84 10.49 -6.78
N TRP A 307 5.52 9.93 -7.94
CA TRP A 307 6.26 8.86 -8.59
C TRP A 307 6.88 9.34 -9.89
N ARG A 308 8.12 8.96 -10.19
CA ARG A 308 8.81 9.15 -11.48
C ARG A 308 8.49 8.04 -12.49
N ALA A 309 7.28 7.50 -12.41
CA ALA A 309 6.79 6.46 -13.29
C ALA A 309 5.29 6.64 -13.55
N ALA A 310 4.83 6.22 -14.72
CA ALA A 310 3.40 6.01 -14.97
C ALA A 310 2.98 4.69 -14.29
N LEU A 311 2.20 4.79 -13.21
CA LEU A 311 1.66 3.60 -12.55
C LEU A 311 0.50 3.02 -13.37
N SER A 312 0.54 1.72 -13.63
CA SER A 312 -0.60 1.02 -14.25
C SER A 312 -1.81 0.99 -13.32
N GLN A 313 -2.99 0.67 -13.86
CA GLN A 313 -4.20 0.47 -13.05
C GLN A 313 -3.98 -0.59 -11.97
N GLU A 314 -3.33 -1.70 -12.31
CA GLU A 314 -3.03 -2.80 -11.41
C GLU A 314 -2.07 -2.36 -10.30
N GLN A 315 -1.03 -1.59 -10.64
CA GLN A 315 -0.11 -1.04 -9.66
C GLN A 315 -0.81 -0.05 -8.72
N ASN A 316 -1.71 0.79 -9.24
CA ASN A 316 -2.52 1.69 -8.42
C ASN A 316 -3.43 0.91 -7.47
N ALA A 317 -4.16 -0.08 -7.98
CA ALA A 317 -5.07 -0.93 -7.20
C ALA A 317 -4.33 -1.76 -6.13
N ALA A 318 -3.10 -2.20 -6.42
CA ALA A 318 -2.29 -2.92 -5.44
C ALA A 318 -1.72 -2.01 -4.34
N ASN A 319 -1.35 -0.77 -4.68
CA ASN A 319 -0.56 0.09 -3.78
C ASN A 319 -1.39 1.10 -2.98
N TYR A 320 -2.62 1.44 -3.40
CA TYR A 320 -3.34 2.57 -2.80
C TYR A 320 -3.66 2.36 -1.30
N GLN A 321 -3.89 1.11 -0.88
CA GLN A 321 -4.10 0.77 0.52
C GLN A 321 -2.82 0.43 1.27
N LEU A 322 -1.65 0.47 0.64
CA LEU A 322 -0.40 0.04 1.28
C LEU A 322 0.45 1.24 1.66
N ARG A 323 0.91 1.31 2.91
CA ARG A 323 2.05 2.15 3.26
C ARG A 323 3.31 1.59 2.60
N LEU A 324 4.10 2.51 2.04
CA LEU A 324 5.28 2.16 1.27
C LEU A 324 6.50 2.01 2.18
N ALA A 325 7.34 1.02 1.87
CA ALA A 325 8.58 0.77 2.57
C ALA A 325 9.66 1.80 2.21
N PRO A 326 10.66 2.02 3.09
CA PRO A 326 11.85 2.80 2.76
C PRO A 326 12.51 2.30 1.46
N GLY A 327 12.95 3.24 0.61
CA GLY A 327 13.65 2.91 -0.63
C GLY A 327 12.77 2.36 -1.76
N THR A 328 11.43 2.47 -1.67
CA THR A 328 10.52 2.09 -2.76
C THR A 328 10.95 2.77 -4.07
N ALA A 329 11.19 1.96 -5.11
CA ALA A 329 11.73 2.43 -6.38
C ALA A 329 10.81 3.44 -7.08
N ALA A 330 11.41 4.38 -7.81
CA ALA A 330 10.74 5.47 -8.55
C ALA A 330 9.90 6.44 -7.70
N LEU A 331 9.88 6.32 -6.38
CA LEU A 331 9.19 7.27 -5.50
C LEU A 331 10.04 8.55 -5.35
N ALA A 332 9.56 9.65 -5.93
CA ALA A 332 10.21 10.95 -5.82
C ALA A 332 9.86 11.69 -4.54
N GLY A 333 8.64 11.52 -4.01
CA GLY A 333 8.20 12.15 -2.77
C GLY A 333 7.11 11.32 -2.09
N TYR A 334 7.11 11.25 -0.76
CA TYR A 334 6.13 10.48 0.01
C TYR A 334 5.86 11.07 1.39
N TRP A 335 4.63 11.53 1.61
CA TRP A 335 4.19 12.16 2.85
C TRP A 335 3.02 11.37 3.44
N SER A 336 3.32 10.49 4.41
CA SER A 336 2.33 9.55 4.95
C SER A 336 1.32 10.20 5.90
N ALA A 337 1.69 11.29 6.59
CA ALA A 337 0.97 11.85 7.73
C ALA A 337 0.86 10.93 8.96
N GLU A 338 1.59 9.80 8.99
CA GLU A 338 1.66 8.92 10.15
C GLU A 338 2.18 9.69 11.38
N PHE A 339 1.47 9.58 12.51
CA PHE A 339 1.74 10.35 13.72
C PHE A 339 1.72 11.88 13.55
N GLY A 340 1.08 12.39 12.50
CA GLY A 340 1.09 13.81 12.16
C GLY A 340 2.39 14.30 11.54
N LEU A 341 3.27 13.39 11.13
CA LEU A 341 4.55 13.74 10.52
C LEU A 341 4.35 14.25 9.10
N SER A 342 4.99 15.37 8.78
CA SER A 342 5.00 15.96 7.44
C SER A 342 6.29 15.65 6.67
N ASN A 343 7.13 14.73 7.16
CA ASN A 343 8.38 14.38 6.51
C ASN A 343 8.16 13.74 5.13
N ASP A 344 9.07 14.02 4.19
CA ASP A 344 9.20 13.24 2.96
C ASP A 344 9.97 11.94 3.25
N PHE A 345 9.24 10.83 3.28
CA PHE A 345 9.74 9.48 3.52
C PHE A 345 10.31 8.80 2.26
N SER A 346 10.39 9.50 1.13
CA SER A 346 11.10 9.00 -0.05
C SER A 346 12.62 9.11 0.12
N ALA A 347 13.38 8.59 -0.84
CA ALA A 347 14.84 8.79 -0.88
C ALA A 347 15.25 10.27 -1.05
N THR A 348 14.32 11.14 -1.46
CA THR A 348 14.57 12.58 -1.63
C THR A 348 14.71 13.28 -0.27
N CYS A 349 13.96 12.84 0.75
CA CYS A 349 14.01 13.39 2.10
C CYS A 349 13.87 14.94 2.15
N ASN A 350 13.05 15.54 1.28
CA ASN A 350 12.95 16.99 1.22
C ASN A 350 12.26 17.56 2.47
N SER A 351 12.82 18.64 3.01
CA SER A 351 12.31 19.30 4.22
C SER A 351 11.01 20.03 3.94
N MET A 352 9.94 19.62 4.62
CA MET A 352 8.63 20.28 4.55
C MET A 352 8.50 21.38 5.60
N HIS A 353 7.86 22.46 5.20
CA HIS A 353 7.48 23.60 6.01
C HIS A 353 5.95 23.73 6.03
N THR A 354 5.42 24.28 7.11
CA THR A 354 3.98 24.51 7.29
C THR A 354 3.66 25.98 7.10
N SER A 355 2.53 26.27 6.46
CA SER A 355 1.93 27.61 6.39
C SER A 355 0.46 27.52 6.81
N GLY A 356 0.00 28.48 7.62
CA GLY A 356 -1.40 28.53 8.07
C GLY A 356 -1.82 27.36 8.98
N GLY A 357 -3.11 27.04 8.98
CA GLY A 357 -3.69 25.99 9.83
C GLY A 357 -3.49 24.59 9.28
N VAL A 358 -2.46 23.90 9.76
CA VAL A 358 -2.25 22.46 9.52
C VAL A 358 -2.17 21.76 10.87
N VAL A 359 -3.08 20.82 11.10
CA VAL A 359 -3.24 20.13 12.39
C VAL A 359 -3.15 18.62 12.17
N ALA A 360 -2.31 17.94 12.94
CA ALA A 360 -2.24 16.48 12.94
C ALA A 360 -3.52 15.86 13.51
N SER A 361 -3.96 14.76 12.91
CA SER A 361 -5.09 13.96 13.39
C SER A 361 -4.71 12.49 13.49
N ASN A 362 -5.24 11.81 14.51
CA ASN A 362 -5.14 10.36 14.69
C ASN A 362 -6.22 9.58 13.90
N ASP A 363 -7.01 10.29 13.10
CA ASP A 363 -7.91 9.74 12.11
C ASP A 363 -7.21 9.75 10.75
N GLY A 364 -7.39 8.70 9.96
CA GLY A 364 -6.73 8.54 8.67
C GLY A 364 -7.40 7.50 7.77
N PRO A 365 -6.95 7.41 6.52
CA PRO A 365 -7.55 6.52 5.52
C PRO A 365 -7.37 5.04 5.89
N PRO A 366 -8.16 4.12 5.28
CA PRO A 366 -8.05 2.69 5.51
C PRO A 366 -6.81 2.07 4.84
N VAL A 367 -5.62 2.43 5.33
CA VAL A 367 -4.34 1.88 4.86
C VAL A 367 -3.82 0.76 5.76
N ARG A 368 -3.01 -0.11 5.14
CA ARG A 368 -2.36 -1.29 5.71
C ARG A 368 -0.85 -1.11 5.58
N ALA A 369 -0.08 -1.70 6.48
CA ALA A 369 1.38 -1.71 6.32
C ALA A 369 1.78 -2.64 5.16
N GLY A 370 2.54 -2.15 4.18
CA GLY A 370 3.10 -2.98 3.12
C GLY A 370 4.37 -3.68 3.61
N HIS A 371 4.30 -4.95 4.00
CA HIS A 371 5.47 -5.74 4.47
C HIS A 371 6.30 -5.03 5.58
N ALA A 372 5.72 -4.86 6.77
CA ALA A 372 6.44 -4.36 7.93
C ALA A 372 7.26 -5.49 8.60
N PRO A 373 8.52 -5.25 9.02
CA PRO A 373 9.22 -6.12 9.97
C PRO A 373 8.33 -6.43 11.18
N ALA A 374 8.30 -7.70 11.60
CA ALA A 374 7.37 -8.18 12.64
C ALA A 374 7.45 -7.36 13.94
N MET A 375 8.65 -6.90 14.33
CA MET A 375 8.85 -6.08 15.53
C MET A 375 8.03 -4.77 15.50
N LEU A 376 7.82 -4.18 14.32
CA LEU A 376 7.18 -2.87 14.20
C LEU A 376 5.68 -2.94 14.48
N GLY A 377 5.06 -4.12 14.39
CA GLY A 377 3.69 -4.31 14.87
C GLY A 377 3.55 -4.08 16.38
N GLN A 378 4.62 -4.31 17.14
CA GLN A 378 4.66 -4.15 18.59
C GLN A 378 5.25 -2.80 19.03
N PHE A 379 6.25 -2.31 18.30
CA PHE A 379 7.07 -1.17 18.71
C PHE A 379 6.81 0.13 17.94
N SER A 380 5.95 0.14 16.92
CA SER A 380 5.63 1.41 16.24
C SER A 380 4.96 2.40 17.20
N GLY A 381 5.38 3.66 17.15
CA GLY A 381 4.76 4.74 17.91
C GLY A 381 5.67 5.93 18.17
N ILE A 382 5.21 6.80 19.06
CA ILE A 382 5.94 7.99 19.51
C ILE A 382 6.55 7.68 20.87
N TYR A 383 7.85 7.86 21.01
CA TYR A 383 8.59 7.63 22.24
C TYR A 383 8.97 8.95 22.89
N ASP A 384 8.69 9.06 24.18
CA ASP A 384 9.25 10.11 25.04
C ASP A 384 10.66 9.67 25.44
N THR A 385 11.67 10.46 25.07
CA THR A 385 13.07 10.04 25.14
C THR A 385 13.89 10.86 26.12
N ALA A 386 14.98 10.27 26.61
CA ALA A 386 15.91 10.93 27.51
C ALA A 386 17.32 10.38 27.31
N THR A 387 18.33 11.23 27.48
CA THR A 387 19.76 10.88 27.41
C THR A 387 20.44 11.07 28.76
N LYS A 388 21.50 10.31 29.02
CA LYS A 388 22.32 10.44 30.24
C LYS A 388 23.80 10.37 29.91
N TRP A 389 24.58 11.29 30.48
CA TRP A 389 26.05 11.28 30.46
C TRP A 389 26.60 10.89 31.83
N GLY A 390 27.73 10.17 31.90
CA GLY A 390 28.42 9.87 33.16
C GLY A 390 28.02 8.56 33.84
N GLY A 391 27.38 7.64 33.11
CA GLY A 391 27.08 6.29 33.58
C GLY A 391 26.18 6.26 34.82
N ASP A 392 26.61 5.55 35.86
CA ASP A 392 25.85 5.42 37.13
C ASP A 392 25.69 6.74 37.90
N SER A 393 26.64 7.67 37.72
CA SER A 393 26.63 8.98 38.40
C SER A 393 25.90 10.08 37.63
N GLY A 394 25.47 9.77 36.41
CA GLY A 394 24.79 10.69 35.51
C GLY A 394 23.34 10.97 35.88
N SER A 395 22.81 12.09 35.39
CA SER A 395 21.38 12.42 35.46
C SER A 395 20.73 12.29 34.09
N TRP A 396 19.49 11.78 34.06
CA TRP A 396 18.69 11.69 32.84
C TRP A 396 18.12 13.06 32.47
N GLU A 397 18.34 13.48 31.23
CA GLU A 397 17.82 14.70 30.65
C GLU A 397 16.84 14.38 29.53
N ALA A 398 15.70 15.08 29.48
CA ALA A 398 14.72 14.90 28.43
C ALA A 398 15.32 15.24 27.06
N ALA A 399 15.00 14.41 26.06
CA ALA A 399 15.42 14.59 24.68
C ALA A 399 14.19 14.66 23.75
N GLY A 400 14.40 15.08 22.49
CA GLY A 400 13.33 15.15 21.49
C GLY A 400 12.62 13.81 21.31
N ALA A 401 11.33 13.84 20.99
CA ALA A 401 10.57 12.61 20.75
C ALA A 401 11.18 11.80 19.59
N LEU A 402 11.09 10.47 19.68
CA LEU A 402 11.47 9.56 18.60
C LEU A 402 10.20 8.91 18.05
N TYR A 403 9.98 9.02 16.76
CA TYR A 403 8.87 8.41 16.06
C TYR A 403 9.38 7.18 15.32
N LEU A 404 8.79 6.02 15.60
CA LEU A 404 9.06 4.78 14.88
C LEU A 404 7.80 4.39 14.12
N THR A 405 7.82 4.58 12.80
CA THR A 405 6.68 4.23 11.93
C THR A 405 6.56 2.72 11.76
N ARG A 406 5.36 2.25 11.38
CA ARG A 406 5.16 0.83 11.04
C ARG A 406 5.97 0.37 9.83
N MET A 407 6.43 1.29 8.99
CA MET A 407 7.27 0.98 7.84
C MET A 407 8.77 1.01 8.12
N GLY A 408 9.16 1.38 9.35
CA GLY A 408 10.57 1.37 9.77
C GLY A 408 11.29 2.70 9.57
N PHE A 409 10.59 3.76 9.15
CA PHE A 409 11.12 5.12 9.23
C PHE A 409 11.24 5.55 10.69
N VAL A 410 12.38 6.18 11.00
CA VAL A 410 12.67 6.77 12.30
C VAL A 410 12.75 8.29 12.13
N VAL A 411 12.01 9.04 12.93
CA VAL A 411 12.12 10.51 13.00
C VAL A 411 12.55 10.90 14.40
N GLN A 412 13.59 11.71 14.53
CA GLN A 412 14.04 12.26 15.79
C GLN A 412 13.73 13.76 15.84
N GLY A 413 12.85 14.17 16.75
CA GLY A 413 12.26 15.50 16.72
C GLY A 413 11.49 15.72 15.42
N THR A 414 12.04 16.53 14.52
CA THR A 414 11.49 16.78 13.18
C THR A 414 12.34 16.18 12.05
N GLN A 415 13.50 15.61 12.36
CA GLN A 415 14.45 15.13 11.36
C GLN A 415 14.24 13.65 11.06
N LEU A 416 14.04 13.33 9.78
CA LEU A 416 14.03 11.95 9.30
C LEU A 416 15.45 11.37 9.37
N ILE A 417 15.58 10.21 10.00
CA ILE A 417 16.84 9.48 10.13
C ILE A 417 17.03 8.58 8.91
N THR A 418 18.22 8.63 8.33
CA THR A 418 18.61 7.83 7.16
C THR A 418 19.60 6.73 7.54
N GLY A 419 19.72 5.70 6.69
CA GLY A 419 20.63 4.57 6.97
C GLY A 419 20.20 3.72 8.18
N VAL A 420 18.91 3.69 8.48
CA VAL A 420 18.34 2.88 9.57
C VAL A 420 18.47 1.40 9.22
N VAL A 421 19.04 0.62 10.13
CA VAL A 421 19.13 -0.84 10.06
C VAL A 421 18.33 -1.44 11.20
N ILE A 422 17.40 -2.33 10.84
CA ILE A 422 16.57 -3.07 11.79
C ILE A 422 17.04 -4.53 11.80
N ASP A 423 17.48 -5.01 12.96
CA ASP A 423 17.92 -6.39 13.17
C ASP A 423 17.28 -6.97 14.44
N GLY A 424 16.34 -7.90 14.26
CA GLY A 424 15.54 -8.45 15.35
C GLY A 424 14.70 -7.38 16.05
N VAL A 425 15.11 -7.01 17.27
CA VAL A 425 14.50 -5.93 18.08
C VAL A 425 15.45 -4.74 18.25
N THR A 426 16.57 -4.72 17.52
CA THR A 426 17.56 -3.65 17.56
C THR A 426 17.41 -2.75 16.36
N ILE A 427 17.47 -1.43 16.59
CA ILE A 427 17.52 -0.41 15.54
C ILE A 427 18.83 0.36 15.66
N ASN A 428 19.56 0.46 14.56
CA ASN A 428 20.83 1.17 14.48
C ASN A 428 20.83 2.20 13.36
N TRP A 429 21.55 3.30 13.53
CA TRP A 429 21.84 4.24 12.43
C TRP A 429 23.19 4.95 12.62
N PRO A 430 23.87 5.34 11.52
CA PRO A 430 25.13 6.07 11.56
C PRO A 430 24.92 7.57 11.78
N THR A 431 26.01 8.32 11.99
CA THR A 431 25.99 9.80 12.09
C THR A 431 25.96 10.50 10.73
N ASP A 432 25.94 9.76 9.62
CA ASP A 432 26.05 10.29 8.25
C ASP A 432 24.83 11.15 7.87
N GLY A 433 24.91 12.46 8.13
CA GLY A 433 23.79 13.40 7.92
C GLY A 433 22.70 13.35 9.01
N ASN A 434 22.81 12.40 9.95
CA ASN A 434 21.92 12.26 11.11
C ASN A 434 22.46 13.07 12.31
N PRO A 435 21.59 13.51 13.24
CA PRO A 435 22.01 14.30 14.41
C PRO A 435 22.92 13.51 15.37
N CYS A 436 22.79 12.19 15.38
CA CYS A 436 23.61 11.26 16.15
C CYS A 436 23.69 9.91 15.43
N THR A 437 24.65 9.07 15.82
CA THR A 437 24.50 7.61 15.68
C THR A 437 23.74 7.08 16.88
N ALA A 438 22.97 6.02 16.70
CA ALA A 438 22.37 5.30 17.81
C ALA A 438 22.35 3.79 17.59
N SER A 439 22.29 3.06 18.70
CA SER A 439 22.02 1.63 18.77
C SER A 439 21.02 1.39 19.88
N LEU A 440 19.80 1.00 19.51
CA LEU A 440 18.63 0.94 20.39
C LEU A 440 18.05 -0.46 20.41
N ASN A 441 17.94 -1.05 21.60
CA ASN A 441 17.29 -2.33 21.81
C ASN A 441 15.85 -2.12 22.33
N PHE A 442 14.85 -2.60 21.60
CA PHE A 442 13.45 -2.47 21.93
C PHE A 442 12.96 -3.64 22.79
N LEU A 443 12.17 -3.32 23.81
CA LEU A 443 11.68 -4.27 24.81
C LEU A 443 10.19 -4.02 25.08
N ALA A 444 9.43 -5.09 25.29
CA ALA A 444 8.00 -4.99 25.60
C ALA A 444 7.71 -4.27 26.94
N SER A 445 8.66 -4.33 27.86
CA SER A 445 8.67 -3.71 29.18
C SER A 445 10.11 -3.70 29.71
N SER A 446 10.36 -2.94 30.79
CA SER A 446 11.66 -2.99 31.46
C SER A 446 11.56 -2.61 32.94
N SER A 447 12.26 -3.36 33.79
CA SER A 447 12.48 -3.06 35.21
C SER A 447 13.94 -2.69 35.53
N THR A 448 14.79 -2.50 34.51
CA THR A 448 16.22 -2.19 34.68
C THR A 448 16.41 -0.82 35.35
N ALA A 449 16.76 -0.82 36.64
CA ALA A 449 16.90 0.40 37.44
C ALA A 449 17.92 1.42 36.87
N TYR A 450 18.97 0.95 36.19
CA TYR A 450 19.95 1.83 35.53
C TYR A 450 19.30 2.77 34.49
N TYR A 451 18.40 2.21 33.68
CA TYR A 451 17.66 2.94 32.66
C TYR A 451 16.36 3.54 33.19
N TRP A 452 15.82 3.03 34.29
CA TRP A 452 14.52 3.43 34.83
C TRP A 452 14.57 3.59 36.35
N PRO A 453 15.34 4.57 36.88
CA PRO A 453 15.46 4.80 38.32
C PRO A 453 14.13 5.18 38.97
N ASP A 454 13.21 5.75 38.19
CA ASP A 454 11.88 6.20 38.62
C ASP A 454 10.85 5.05 38.72
N GLY A 455 11.24 3.82 38.37
CA GLY A 455 10.41 2.63 38.48
C GLY A 455 10.20 1.88 37.15
N PRO A 456 9.65 0.66 37.22
CA PRO A 456 9.49 -0.22 36.07
C PRO A 456 8.50 0.36 35.03
N GLN A 457 8.79 0.10 33.76
CA GLN A 457 7.95 0.47 32.62
C GLN A 457 7.18 -0.76 32.12
N ASN A 458 5.85 -0.70 32.19
CA ASN A 458 4.95 -1.78 31.76
C ASN A 458 4.38 -1.52 30.35
N GLN A 459 5.17 -0.87 29.52
CA GLN A 459 4.84 -0.52 28.14
C GLN A 459 6.11 -0.69 27.28
N PRO A 460 5.98 -0.72 25.94
CA PRO A 460 7.15 -0.81 25.08
C PRO A 460 8.15 0.32 25.35
N VAL A 461 9.43 -0.05 25.41
CA VAL A 461 10.55 0.87 25.65
C VAL A 461 11.69 0.57 24.67
N PHE A 462 12.64 1.49 24.57
CA PHE A 462 13.98 1.18 24.08
C PHE A 462 15.04 1.59 25.10
N GLN A 463 16.17 0.90 25.06
CA GLN A 463 17.38 1.16 25.84
C GLN A 463 18.58 1.01 24.91
N GLY A 464 19.59 1.87 25.08
CA GLY A 464 20.78 1.76 24.27
C GLY A 464 21.66 2.99 24.41
N SER A 465 22.29 3.37 23.31
CA SER A 465 23.21 4.49 23.29
C SER A 465 22.99 5.41 22.10
N SER A 466 23.39 6.66 22.26
CA SER A 466 23.50 7.63 21.17
C SER A 466 24.84 8.36 21.24
N ARG A 467 25.33 8.87 20.11
CA ARG A 467 26.57 9.64 20.06
C ARG A 467 26.52 10.71 18.98
N SER A 468 26.87 11.94 19.33
CA SER A 468 26.91 13.09 18.41
C SER A 468 28.35 13.53 18.14
N GLY A 469 28.87 13.31 16.93
CA GLY A 469 30.23 13.73 16.58
C GLY A 469 31.31 13.09 17.46
N SER A 470 32.26 13.89 17.97
CA SER A 470 33.40 13.40 18.76
C SER A 470 33.12 13.23 20.26
N SER A 471 31.92 13.53 20.76
CA SER A 471 31.57 13.28 22.16
C SER A 471 31.57 11.77 22.46
N GLY A 472 31.68 11.40 23.74
CA GLY A 472 31.53 10.00 24.16
C GLY A 472 30.10 9.48 23.95
N PRO A 473 29.87 8.16 24.10
CA PRO A 473 28.52 7.62 24.05
C PRO A 473 27.68 8.15 25.22
N LEU A 474 26.46 8.55 24.93
CA LEU A 474 25.40 8.84 25.89
C LEU A 474 24.52 7.59 26.03
N ASP A 475 24.08 7.27 27.24
CA ASP A 475 22.97 6.33 27.39
C ASP A 475 21.71 6.98 26.82
N TYR A 476 20.90 6.20 26.12
CA TYR A 476 19.68 6.66 25.49
C TYR A 476 18.52 5.72 25.82
N ARG A 477 17.40 6.29 26.28
CA ARG A 477 16.18 5.56 26.60
C ARG A 477 14.96 6.23 26.00
N GLY A 478 13.93 5.45 25.76
CA GLY A 478 12.62 5.99 25.45
C GLY A 478 11.50 5.07 25.88
N ALA A 479 10.40 5.64 26.33
CA ALA A 479 9.18 4.92 26.64
C ALA A 479 8.10 5.28 25.63
N LEU A 480 7.36 4.29 25.15
CA LEU A 480 6.24 4.51 24.24
C LEU A 480 5.22 5.42 24.94
N ARG A 481 4.87 6.52 24.28
CA ARG A 481 3.90 7.49 24.78
C ARG A 481 2.53 6.83 24.85
N LYS A 482 1.89 6.92 26.01
CA LYS A 482 0.51 6.46 26.17
C LYS A 482 -0.42 7.37 25.37
N PRO A 483 -1.48 6.86 24.73
CA PRO A 483 -2.51 7.71 24.15
C PRO A 483 -3.01 8.69 25.21
N VAL A 484 -3.09 9.97 24.85
CA VAL A 484 -3.79 10.95 25.70
C VAL A 484 -5.27 10.58 25.59
N GLY A 485 -5.89 10.24 26.73
CA GLY A 485 -7.29 9.81 26.80
C GLY A 485 -8.29 10.92 26.53
#